data_AF-A0A6J7ANH6-F1
#
_entry.id   AF-A0A6J7ANH6-F1
#
_cell.length_a   1.000
_cell.length_b   1.000
_cell.length_c   1.000
_cell.angle_alpha   90.00
_cell.angle_beta   90.00
_cell.angle_gamma   90.00
#
_symmetry.space_group_name_H-M   'P 1'
#
loop_
_entity.id
_entity.type
_entity.pdbx_description
1 polymer ?
#
loop_
_entity_poly.entity_id
_entity_poly.type
_entity_poly.pdbx_seq_one_letter_code
_entity_poly.pdbx_strand_id
1 'polypeptide(L)'
;MDDRPTFNILGAAHATSASRRTIARMLVDGRIAGASKVEGEWQIPLASLLAAGLKLHAPSPPDAPSSSTTTPPGTTSSAELELLRAENVRLSHRAELAEMETELLRTSLDDLRSVIAKLPPALEAARPKRWFRR
;
A
#
# COMPACT_ATOMS: atom_id res chain seq x y z
N MET A 1 -8.61 -33.56 -13.74
CA MET A 1 -9.18 -32.79 -14.86
C MET A 1 -8.84 -31.34 -14.59
N ASP A 2 -7.68 -30.90 -15.08
CA ASP A 2 -7.22 -29.52 -14.90
C ASP A 2 -8.02 -28.61 -15.84
N ASP A 3 -9.22 -28.20 -15.41
CA ASP A 3 -10.02 -27.15 -16.05
C ASP A 3 -9.39 -25.78 -15.76
N ARG A 4 -8.14 -25.61 -16.17
CA ARG A 4 -7.40 -24.36 -16.00
C ARG A 4 -7.70 -23.48 -17.20
N PRO A 5 -8.23 -22.26 -17.00
CA PRO A 5 -8.56 -21.38 -18.11
C PRO A 5 -7.32 -21.10 -18.96
N THR A 6 -7.41 -21.42 -20.24
CA THR A 6 -6.40 -21.12 -21.26
C THR A 6 -6.83 -19.93 -22.10
N PHE A 7 -5.88 -19.05 -22.39
CA PHE A 7 -6.09 -17.91 -23.27
C PHE A 7 -5.37 -18.10 -24.59
N ASN A 8 -5.96 -17.59 -25.67
CA ASN A 8 -5.20 -17.29 -26.88
C ASN A 8 -4.47 -15.93 -26.72
N ILE A 9 -3.62 -15.57 -27.69
CA ILE A 9 -2.86 -14.31 -27.63
C ILE A 9 -3.78 -13.09 -27.47
N LEU A 10 -4.91 -13.08 -28.19
CA LEU A 10 -5.87 -11.97 -28.13
C LEU A 10 -6.52 -11.88 -26.74
N GLY A 11 -6.98 -13.00 -26.19
CA GLY A 11 -7.59 -13.10 -24.88
C GLY A 11 -6.62 -12.73 -23.76
N ALA A 12 -5.36 -13.17 -23.87
CA ALA A 12 -4.31 -12.78 -22.93
C ALA A 12 -4.02 -11.27 -23.00
N ALA A 13 -4.02 -10.68 -24.20
CA ALA A 13 -3.82 -9.23 -24.37
C ALA A 13 -4.99 -8.40 -23.83
N HIS A 14 -6.20 -8.92 -23.92
CA HIS A 14 -7.38 -8.26 -23.36
C HIS A 14 -7.43 -8.40 -21.84
N ALA A 15 -7.03 -9.56 -21.31
CA ALA A 15 -7.07 -9.84 -19.88
C ALA A 15 -5.92 -9.18 -19.11
N THR A 16 -4.80 -8.89 -19.78
CA THR A 16 -3.60 -8.28 -19.17
C THR A 16 -3.37 -6.87 -19.69
N SER A 17 -2.47 -6.12 -19.05
CA SER A 17 -2.04 -4.81 -19.53
C SER A 17 -1.02 -4.87 -20.68
N ALA A 18 -0.74 -6.05 -21.25
CA ALA A 18 0.30 -6.25 -22.26
C ALA A 18 -0.28 -6.33 -23.67
N SER A 19 0.38 -5.67 -24.64
CA SER A 19 -0.03 -5.74 -26.04
C SER A 19 0.12 -7.16 -26.62
N ARG A 20 -0.66 -7.48 -27.68
CA ARG A 20 -0.51 -8.74 -28.44
C ARG A 20 0.93 -9.01 -28.89
N ARG A 21 1.64 -7.96 -29.35
CA ARG A 21 3.04 -8.06 -29.78
C ARG A 21 3.97 -8.39 -28.62
N THR A 22 3.71 -7.81 -27.45
CA THR A 22 4.47 -8.11 -26.22
C THR A 22 4.30 -9.56 -25.83
N ILE A 23 3.06 -10.06 -25.81
CA ILE A 23 2.75 -11.46 -25.48
C ILE A 23 3.38 -12.41 -26.49
N ALA A 24 3.24 -12.15 -27.79
CA ALA A 24 3.88 -12.94 -28.84
C ALA A 24 5.40 -13.01 -28.68
N ARG A 25 6.05 -11.87 -28.37
CA ARG A 25 7.49 -11.83 -28.09
C ARG A 25 7.86 -12.65 -26.85
N MET A 26 7.10 -12.51 -25.75
CA MET A 26 7.36 -13.28 -24.53
C MET A 26 7.23 -14.80 -24.72
N LEU A 27 6.32 -15.23 -25.60
CA LEU A 27 6.17 -16.64 -25.99
C LEU A 27 7.38 -17.14 -26.78
N VAL A 28 7.86 -16.36 -27.75
CA VAL A 28 9.07 -16.67 -28.53
C VAL A 28 10.32 -16.69 -27.65
N ASP A 29 10.41 -15.77 -26.69
CA ASP A 29 11.50 -15.67 -25.72
C ASP A 29 11.44 -16.78 -24.64
N GLY A 30 10.41 -17.64 -24.65
CA GLY A 30 10.22 -18.69 -23.63
C GLY A 30 9.93 -18.17 -22.22
N ARG A 31 9.53 -16.91 -22.07
CA ARG A 31 9.26 -16.28 -20.77
C ARG A 31 7.94 -16.71 -20.13
N ILE A 32 7.05 -17.33 -20.90
CA ILE A 32 5.77 -17.84 -20.42
C ILE A 32 5.83 -19.37 -20.46
N ALA A 33 6.08 -19.98 -19.31
CA ALA A 33 6.23 -21.43 -19.20
C ALA A 33 4.93 -22.16 -19.47
N GLY A 34 4.97 -23.32 -20.14
CA GLY A 34 3.78 -24.14 -20.39
C GLY A 34 2.80 -23.58 -21.42
N ALA A 35 3.19 -22.53 -22.16
CA ALA A 35 2.46 -22.12 -23.35
C ALA A 35 2.79 -23.07 -24.52
N SER A 36 1.77 -23.51 -25.25
CA SER A 36 1.92 -24.45 -26.37
C SER A 36 1.16 -23.95 -27.59
N LYS A 37 1.66 -24.29 -28.78
CA LYS A 37 0.96 -24.00 -30.03
C LYS A 37 0.14 -25.23 -30.43
N VAL A 38 -1.18 -25.08 -30.48
CA VAL A 38 -2.15 -26.12 -30.87
C VAL A 38 -2.90 -25.61 -32.09
N GLU A 39 -2.88 -26.39 -33.18
CA GLU A 39 -3.59 -26.05 -34.44
C GLU A 39 -3.26 -24.66 -35.01
N GLY A 40 -2.03 -24.17 -34.78
CA GLY A 40 -1.61 -22.85 -35.26
C GLY A 40 -1.86 -21.70 -34.27
N GLU A 41 -2.67 -21.92 -33.23
CA GLU A 41 -2.94 -20.94 -32.18
C GLU A 41 -2.14 -21.21 -30.91
N TRP A 42 -1.77 -20.15 -30.21
CA TRP A 42 -1.12 -20.28 -28.91
C TRP A 42 -2.17 -20.51 -27.83
N GLN A 43 -1.99 -21.55 -27.04
CA GLN A 43 -2.70 -21.80 -25.80
C GLN A 43 -1.79 -21.41 -24.64
N ILE A 44 -2.22 -20.41 -23.88
CA ILE A 44 -1.45 -19.84 -22.78
C ILE A 44 -2.23 -20.08 -21.49
N PRO A 45 -1.72 -20.90 -20.57
CA PRO A 45 -2.38 -21.11 -19.28
C PRO A 45 -2.40 -19.82 -18.46
N LEU A 46 -3.52 -19.54 -17.78
CA LEU A 46 -3.64 -18.40 -16.86
C LEU A 46 -2.51 -18.36 -15.83
N ALA A 47 -2.19 -19.51 -15.23
CA ALA A 47 -1.14 -19.63 -14.22
C ALA A 47 0.22 -19.18 -14.77
N SER A 48 0.49 -19.43 -16.05
CA SER A 48 1.73 -19.03 -16.71
C SER A 48 1.81 -17.54 -16.97
N LEU A 49 0.68 -16.89 -17.26
CA LEU A 49 0.60 -15.44 -17.38
C LEU A 49 0.92 -14.78 -16.03
N LEU A 50 0.32 -15.29 -14.95
CA LEU A 50 0.59 -14.82 -13.59
C LEU A 50 2.04 -15.08 -13.16
N ALA A 51 2.57 -16.27 -13.45
CA ALA A 51 3.97 -16.62 -13.16
C ALA A 51 4.97 -15.76 -13.94
N ALA A 52 4.62 -15.32 -15.15
CA ALA A 52 5.39 -14.36 -15.93
C ALA A 52 5.28 -12.91 -15.41
N GLY A 53 4.56 -12.68 -14.30
CA GLY A 53 4.38 -11.37 -13.67
C GLY A 53 3.34 -10.48 -14.35
N LEU A 54 2.52 -11.02 -15.24
CA LEU A 54 1.45 -10.26 -15.89
C LEU A 54 0.27 -10.11 -14.93
N LYS A 55 -0.17 -8.86 -14.72
CA LYS A 55 -1.36 -8.56 -13.92
C LYS A 55 -2.61 -8.69 -14.77
N LEU A 56 -3.58 -9.48 -14.31
CA LEU A 56 -4.90 -9.57 -14.93
C LEU A 56 -5.85 -8.53 -14.34
N HIS A 57 -6.70 -7.96 -15.20
CA HIS A 57 -7.78 -7.05 -14.81
C HIS A 57 -7.36 -5.92 -13.85
N ALA A 58 -6.17 -5.34 -14.06
CA ALA A 58 -5.85 -4.08 -13.38
C ALA A 58 -6.89 -3.03 -13.83
N PRO A 59 -7.51 -2.27 -12.91
CA PRO A 59 -8.43 -1.19 -13.32
C PRO A 59 -7.66 -0.25 -14.25
N SER A 60 -8.17 -0.07 -15.48
CA SER A 60 -7.55 0.81 -16.46
C SER A 60 -7.42 2.21 -15.86
N PRO A 61 -6.20 2.80 -15.87
CA PRO A 61 -6.08 4.25 -15.80
C PRO A 61 -6.88 4.85 -16.97
N PRO A 62 -7.56 6.01 -16.78
CA PRO A 62 -8.34 6.64 -17.83
C PRO A 62 -7.52 6.84 -19.11
N ASP A 63 -8.13 6.52 -20.27
CA ASP A 63 -7.50 6.55 -21.60
C ASP A 63 -6.79 7.88 -21.88
N ALA A 64 -5.45 7.84 -21.90
CA ALA A 64 -4.63 8.87 -22.53
C ALA A 64 -4.28 8.39 -23.95
N PRO A 65 -4.37 9.25 -24.98
CA PRO A 65 -4.12 8.85 -26.35
C PRO A 65 -2.69 8.33 -26.52
N SER A 66 -2.58 7.23 -27.27
CA SER A 66 -1.35 6.50 -27.58
C SER A 66 -0.24 7.43 -28.09
N SER A 67 0.61 7.90 -27.17
CA SER A 67 1.96 8.32 -27.50
C SER A 67 2.90 7.23 -27.01
N SER A 68 3.60 6.61 -27.96
CA SER A 68 4.79 5.83 -27.73
C SER A 68 5.77 6.67 -26.90
N THR A 69 5.73 6.51 -25.59
CA THR A 69 6.79 6.90 -24.68
C THR A 69 6.95 5.72 -23.75
N THR A 70 8.05 5.01 -23.93
CA THR A 70 8.60 4.13 -22.90
C THR A 70 8.81 5.00 -21.67
N THR A 71 7.82 5.08 -20.79
CA THR A 71 8.03 5.62 -19.44
C THR A 71 8.81 4.54 -18.69
N PRO A 72 10.08 4.76 -18.33
CA PRO A 72 10.78 3.83 -17.47
C PRO A 72 10.03 3.74 -16.13
N PRO A 73 9.93 2.55 -15.52
CA PRO A 73 9.33 2.42 -14.21
C PRO A 73 10.19 3.19 -13.19
N GLY A 74 9.62 4.23 -12.60
CA GLY A 74 10.06 4.79 -11.32
C GLY A 74 11.55 5.12 -11.20
N THR A 75 12.09 5.98 -12.06
CA THR A 75 13.32 6.68 -11.71
C THR A 75 12.96 7.90 -10.88
N THR A 76 12.55 7.69 -9.62
CA THR A 76 12.64 8.75 -8.60
C THR A 76 14.05 9.28 -8.67
N SER A 77 14.20 10.56 -9.02
CA SER A 77 15.52 11.17 -9.19
C SER A 77 16.30 11.01 -7.88
N SER A 78 17.62 10.84 -7.94
CA SER A 78 18.46 10.75 -6.74
C SER A 78 18.20 11.94 -5.79
N ALA A 79 17.92 13.12 -6.35
CA ALA A 79 17.58 14.32 -5.59
C ALA A 79 16.23 14.20 -4.88
N GLU A 80 15.24 13.58 -5.52
CA GLU A 80 13.92 13.34 -4.93
C GLU A 80 14.00 12.32 -3.79
N LEU A 81 14.83 11.28 -3.93
CA LEU A 81 15.09 10.32 -2.85
C LEU A 81 15.78 10.97 -1.65
N GLU A 82 16.71 11.90 -1.89
CA GLU A 82 17.40 12.63 -0.83
C GLU A 82 16.45 13.57 -0.08
N LEU A 83 15.57 14.29 -0.80
CA LEU A 83 14.52 15.10 -0.20
C LEU A 83 13.54 14.27 0.64
N LEU A 84 13.10 13.13 0.12
CA LEU A 84 12.21 12.22 0.84
C LEU A 84 12.87 11.64 2.09
N ARG A 85 14.17 11.34 2.05
CA ARG A 85 14.93 10.89 3.22
C ARG A 85 15.06 11.98 4.27
N ALA A 86 15.37 13.21 3.86
CA ALA A 86 15.46 14.36 4.77
C ALA A 86 14.11 14.63 5.44
N GLU A 87 13.02 14.57 4.68
CA GLU A 87 11.67 14.74 5.21
C GLU A 87 11.30 13.59 6.17
N ASN A 88 11.67 12.35 5.85
CA ASN A 88 11.44 11.21 6.73
C ASN A 88 12.18 11.34 8.07
N VAL A 89 13.43 11.80 8.06
CA VAL A 89 14.19 12.08 9.29
C VAL A 89 13.52 13.16 10.12
N ARG A 90 13.07 14.25 9.47
CA ARG A 90 12.36 15.35 10.15
C ARG A 90 11.06 14.88 10.80
N LEU A 91 10.28 14.08 10.10
CA LEU A 91 9.03 13.52 10.62
C LEU A 91 9.27 12.52 11.75
N SER A 92 10.27 11.66 11.63
CA SER A 92 10.63 10.68 12.65
C SER A 92 11.06 11.36 13.95
N HIS A 93 11.92 12.38 13.86
CA HIS A 93 12.34 13.16 15.03
C HIS A 93 11.16 13.90 15.70
N ARG A 94 10.23 14.43 14.90
CA ARG A 94 9.01 15.07 15.44
C ARG A 94 8.10 14.05 16.15
N ALA A 95 7.98 12.84 15.62
CA ALA A 95 7.20 11.78 16.22
C ALA A 95 7.81 11.33 17.57
N GLU A 96 9.12 11.13 17.62
CA GLU A 96 9.85 10.78 18.85
C GLU A 96 9.63 11.81 19.96
N LEU A 97 9.74 13.10 19.66
CA LEU A 97 9.47 14.16 20.64
C LEU A 97 8.02 14.15 21.15
N ALA A 98 7.05 13.93 20.26
CA ALA A 98 5.65 13.83 20.64
C ALA A 98 5.38 12.60 21.51
N GLU A 99 6.01 11.47 21.21
CA GLU A 99 5.91 10.25 22.03
C GLU A 99 6.44 10.48 23.44
N MET A 100 7.64 11.08 23.56
CA MET A 100 8.23 11.44 24.86
C MET A 100 7.34 12.39 25.67
N GLU A 101 6.74 13.40 25.02
CA GLU A 101 5.80 14.32 25.67
C GLU A 101 4.56 13.56 26.18
N THR A 102 4.00 12.65 25.37
CA THR A 102 2.82 11.88 25.80
C THR A 102 3.12 10.93 26.95
N GLU A 103 4.31 10.33 27.01
CA GLU A 103 4.73 9.50 28.13
C GLU A 103 4.89 10.31 29.42
N LEU A 104 5.50 11.50 29.32
CA LEU A 104 5.64 12.40 30.45
C LEU A 104 4.26 12.86 30.96
N LEU A 105 3.36 13.24 30.07
CA LEU A 105 1.98 13.62 30.43
C LEU A 105 1.22 12.45 31.06
N ARG A 106 1.36 11.23 30.55
CA ARG A 106 0.75 10.03 31.14
C ARG A 106 1.24 9.77 32.55
N THR A 107 2.55 9.84 32.75
CA THR A 107 3.19 9.65 34.05
C THR A 107 2.70 10.72 35.04
N SER A 108 2.72 11.99 34.63
CA SER A 108 2.23 13.10 35.45
C SER A 108 0.75 12.95 35.82
N LEU A 109 -0.11 12.52 34.88
CA LEU A 109 -1.52 12.25 35.15
C LEU A 109 -1.71 11.09 36.12
N ASP A 110 -0.90 10.03 36.03
CA ASP A 110 -0.95 8.89 36.94
C ASP A 110 -0.53 9.29 38.36
N ASP A 111 0.56 10.06 38.49
CA ASP A 111 1.00 10.62 39.77
C ASP A 111 -0.10 11.48 40.41
N LEU A 112 -0.71 12.38 39.63
CA LEU A 112 -1.81 13.23 40.11
C LEU A 112 -3.01 12.38 40.56
N ARG A 113 -3.37 11.34 39.80
CA ARG A 113 -4.45 10.41 40.18
C ARG A 113 -4.12 9.66 41.46
N SER A 114 -2.87 9.22 41.62
CA SER A 114 -2.37 8.55 42.84
C SER A 114 -2.44 9.46 44.06
N VAL A 115 -2.05 10.74 43.91
CA VAL A 115 -2.16 11.74 44.97
C VAL A 115 -3.63 11.97 45.33
N ILE A 116 -4.50 12.19 44.33
CA ILE A 116 -5.95 12.38 44.52
C ILE A 116 -6.58 11.19 45.26
N ALA A 117 -6.21 9.96 44.91
CA ALA A 117 -6.73 8.76 45.57
C ALA A 117 -6.30 8.64 47.04
N LYS A 118 -5.13 9.19 47.41
CA LYS A 118 -4.59 9.16 48.78
C LYS A 118 -5.06 10.32 49.65
N LEU A 119 -5.76 11.30 49.08
CA LEU A 119 -6.28 12.44 49.83
C LEU A 119 -7.40 11.99 50.79
N PRO A 120 -7.38 12.44 52.05
CA PRO A 120 -8.40 12.07 53.02
C PRO A 120 -9.75 12.71 52.68
N PRO A 121 -10.88 12.06 53.06
CA PRO A 121 -12.24 12.54 52.78
C PRO A 121 -12.57 13.91 53.40
N ALA A 122 -11.78 14.37 54.38
CA ALA A 122 -11.94 15.69 55.00
C ALA A 122 -11.70 16.87 54.03
N LEU A 123 -10.93 16.68 52.95
CA LEU A 123 -10.78 17.70 51.89
C LEU A 123 -11.98 17.74 50.94
N GLU A 124 -12.75 16.64 50.83
CA GLU A 124 -13.90 16.53 49.95
C GLU A 124 -15.14 17.23 50.54
N ALA A 125 -15.24 17.26 51.87
CA ALA A 125 -16.26 18.01 52.63
C ALA A 125 -16.11 19.55 52.51
N ALA A 126 -14.95 20.05 52.09
CA ALA A 126 -14.68 21.47 51.84
C ALA A 126 -15.08 21.93 50.43
N ARG A 127 -15.69 21.07 49.60
CA ARG A 127 -16.33 21.50 48.34
C ARG A 127 -17.40 22.55 48.67
N PRO A 128 -17.33 23.77 48.11
CA PRO A 128 -18.27 24.82 48.45
C PRO A 128 -19.68 24.33 48.13
N LYS A 129 -20.56 24.30 49.15
CA LYS A 129 -21.99 23.99 48.98
C LYS A 129 -22.50 24.92 47.89
N ARG A 130 -22.79 24.37 46.70
CA ARG A 130 -23.44 25.10 45.61
C ARG A 130 -24.83 25.47 46.12
N TRP A 131 -24.94 26.67 46.66
CA TRP A 131 -26.19 27.29 47.06
C TRP A 131 -26.96 27.61 45.78
N PHE A 132 -27.53 26.59 45.13
CA PHE A 132 -28.53 26.85 44.11
C PHE A 132 -29.71 27.50 44.81
N ARG A 133 -29.85 28.81 44.55
CA ARG A 133 -30.99 29.61 45.00
C ARG A 133 -32.28 29.02 44.43
N ARG A 134 -33.32 29.15 45.26
CA ARG A 134 -34.73 28.85 44.98
C ARG A 134 -35.21 29.42 43.66
#